data_AF-A0A7J6XB79-F1
#
_entry.id   AF-A0A7J6XB79-F1
#
_cell.length_a   1.000
_cell.length_b   1.000
_cell.length_c   1.000
_cell.angle_alpha   90.00
_cell.angle_beta   90.00
_cell.angle_gamma   90.00
#
_symmetry.space_group_name_H-M   'P 1'
#
loop_
_entity.id
_entity.type
_entity.pdbx_description
1 polymer ?
#
loop_
_entity_poly.entity_id
_entity_poly.type
_entity_poly.pdbx_seq_one_letter_code
_entity_poly.pdbx_strand_id
1 'polypeptide(L)'
;MSLVLGGANGSGGNGDQPPNPNWWGNNHSHRHTPEQIAKLEEYFKLCPNPKHEMQTELSKHLGMEPKQVKFWFQNRRTQVRNATIYHENDVLHQENERLRSTNIALNKTWSDQCLQQSREIVRLNVENDRIRRENARIVDIAVNMNQELKRLRSQLANLLWSSGAGSASVPIVDLVSPSSSTSYESSEQAK
;
A
#
# COMPACT_ATOMS: atom_id res chain seq x y z
N MET A 1 -0.37 29.25 -4.15
CA MET A 1 -1.45 29.65 -3.21
C MET A 1 -0.77 30.01 -1.89
N SER A 2 -0.83 31.28 -1.48
CA SER A 2 -0.08 31.81 -0.34
C SER A 2 -0.75 31.49 1.01
N LEU A 3 0.07 31.01 1.95
CA LEU A 3 0.12 31.23 3.41
C LEU A 3 -1.18 31.43 4.21
N VAL A 4 -1.36 30.61 5.26
CA VAL A 4 -1.53 31.07 6.67
C VAL A 4 -1.04 29.94 7.61
N LEU A 5 0.02 30.17 8.39
CA LEU A 5 0.30 29.38 9.59
C LEU A 5 0.03 30.28 10.79
N GLY A 6 -1.11 30.03 11.44
CA GLY A 6 -1.54 30.72 12.65
C GLY A 6 -0.75 30.26 13.86
N GLY A 7 -0.18 31.22 14.59
CA GLY A 7 0.25 31.03 15.97
C GLY A 7 -0.87 31.45 16.91
N ALA A 8 -1.32 30.53 17.77
CA ALA A 8 -2.27 30.81 18.83
C ALA A 8 -1.56 30.83 20.18
N ASN A 9 -1.59 31.97 20.89
CA ASN A 9 -2.00 32.03 22.30
C ASN A 9 -2.10 33.47 22.81
N GLY A 10 -3.17 33.78 23.55
CA GLY A 10 -3.14 34.81 24.60
C GLY A 10 -4.13 35.98 24.50
N SER A 11 -5.28 35.78 25.13
CA SER A 11 -6.02 36.75 25.96
C SER A 11 -6.82 37.89 25.30
N GLY A 12 -8.09 37.96 25.71
CA GLY A 12 -9.08 38.89 25.21
C GLY A 12 -8.91 40.34 25.69
N GLY A 13 -9.46 41.23 24.88
CA GLY A 13 -9.63 42.65 25.14
C GLY A 13 -10.38 43.26 23.95
N ASN A 14 -11.67 43.55 24.15
CA ASN A 14 -12.54 44.24 23.19
C ASN A 14 -11.98 45.62 22.81
N GLY A 15 -12.10 45.99 21.53
CA GLY A 15 -11.90 47.35 21.07
C GLY A 15 -11.54 47.42 19.59
N ASP A 16 -12.56 47.52 18.73
CA ASP A 16 -12.46 47.81 17.30
C ASP A 16 -11.81 49.18 17.05
N GLN A 17 -10.47 49.22 17.02
CA GLN A 17 -9.72 50.35 16.48
C GLN A 17 -9.07 49.94 15.15
N PRO A 18 -9.33 50.66 14.05
CA PRO A 18 -8.68 50.38 12.77
C PRO A 18 -7.17 50.56 12.90
N PRO A 19 -6.37 49.72 12.23
CA PRO A 19 -4.92 49.78 12.31
C PRO A 19 -4.44 51.15 11.80
N ASN A 20 -3.74 51.89 12.66
CA ASN A 20 -3.13 53.17 12.32
C ASN A 20 -2.14 52.97 11.14
N PRO A 21 -2.33 53.63 9.97
CA PRO A 21 -1.48 53.47 8.79
C PRO A 21 -0.03 53.93 8.99
N ASN A 22 0.26 54.68 10.06
CA ASN A 22 1.56 55.32 10.26
C ASN A 22 2.64 54.41 10.88
N TRP A 23 2.38 53.10 11.04
CA TRP A 23 3.37 52.14 11.57
C TRP A 23 4.52 51.82 10.61
N TRP A 24 4.40 52.21 9.34
CA TRP A 24 5.35 51.85 8.27
C TRP A 24 6.36 52.97 7.95
N GLY A 25 6.23 54.13 8.59
CA GLY A 25 6.96 55.35 8.20
C GLY A 25 7.70 56.01 9.34
N ASN A 26 8.65 55.31 9.98
CA ASN A 26 9.84 55.89 10.65
C ASN A 26 10.56 54.85 11.54
N ASN A 27 10.89 53.69 10.99
CA ASN A 27 11.93 52.85 11.59
C ASN A 27 13.02 52.68 10.56
N HIS A 28 13.93 53.66 10.52
CA HIS A 28 15.25 53.48 9.93
C HIS A 28 15.94 52.36 10.72
N SER A 29 15.68 51.13 10.29
CA SER A 29 16.29 49.92 10.83
C SER A 29 17.79 50.10 10.71
N HIS A 30 18.44 50.30 11.85
CA HIS A 30 19.90 50.29 11.94
C HIS A 30 20.34 48.85 11.69
N ARG A 31 20.54 48.52 10.42
CA ARG A 31 21.13 47.24 10.01
C ARG A 31 22.50 47.13 10.67
N HIS A 32 22.73 46.01 11.32
CA HIS A 32 24.02 45.70 11.92
C HIS A 32 25.07 45.57 10.81
N THR A 33 26.30 46.00 11.10
CA THR A 33 27.41 45.83 10.15
C THR A 33 27.77 44.35 9.99
N PRO A 34 28.39 43.95 8.87
CA PRO A 34 28.84 42.57 8.68
C PRO A 34 29.75 42.08 9.82
N GLU A 35 30.60 42.95 10.37
CA GLU A 35 31.49 42.63 11.49
C GLU A 35 30.71 42.36 12.77
N GLN A 36 29.68 43.18 13.06
CA GLN A 36 28.79 42.96 14.20
C GLN A 36 28.04 41.64 14.06
N ILE A 37 27.52 41.33 12.86
CA ILE A 37 26.83 40.07 12.59
C ILE A 37 27.80 38.88 12.77
N ALA A 38 29.01 38.95 12.22
CA ALA A 38 30.00 37.88 12.32
C ALA A 38 30.35 37.57 13.78
N LYS A 39 30.54 38.59 14.61
CA LYS A 39 30.78 38.40 16.04
C LYS A 39 29.56 37.83 16.76
N LEU A 40 28.36 38.33 16.49
CA LEU A 40 27.12 37.77 17.06
C LEU A 40 26.96 36.28 16.68
N GLU A 41 27.27 35.90 15.45
CA GLU A 41 27.25 34.50 14.99
C GLU A 41 28.31 33.63 15.67
N GLU A 42 29.52 34.14 15.88
CA GLU A 42 30.58 33.46 16.64
C GLU A 42 30.12 33.14 18.07
N TYR A 43 29.58 34.14 18.77
CA TYR A 43 29.03 33.95 20.12
C TYR A 43 27.81 33.03 20.14
N PHE A 44 26.95 33.08 19.11
CA PHE A 44 25.79 32.19 19.00
C PHE A 44 26.18 30.72 18.94
N LYS A 45 27.27 30.39 18.25
CA LYS A 45 27.80 29.01 18.18
C LYS A 45 28.24 28.49 19.55
N LEU A 46 28.77 29.37 20.40
CA LEU A 46 29.24 29.03 21.75
C LEU A 46 28.09 29.00 22.77
N CYS A 47 27.19 29.97 22.71
CA CYS A 47 26.06 30.09 23.63
C CYS A 47 24.82 30.66 22.91
N PRO A 48 23.91 29.79 22.43
CA PRO A 48 22.68 30.23 21.76
C PRO A 48 21.70 31.01 22.66
N ASN A 49 21.87 30.89 23.98
CA ASN A 49 21.03 31.50 25.01
C ASN A 49 21.89 32.31 26.01
N PRO A 50 22.47 33.44 25.60
CA PRO A 50 23.33 34.23 26.48
C PRO A 50 22.54 34.82 27.65
N LYS A 51 23.13 34.81 28.85
CA LYS A 51 22.55 35.47 30.06
C LYS A 51 22.66 36.99 29.96
N HIS A 52 21.91 37.71 30.80
CA HIS A 52 21.84 39.18 30.78
C HIS A 52 23.22 39.87 30.90
N GLU A 53 24.08 39.36 31.76
CA GLU A 53 25.44 39.89 31.96
C GLU A 53 26.28 39.78 30.68
N MET A 54 26.26 38.61 30.04
CA MET A 54 26.95 38.38 28.77
C MET A 54 26.38 39.22 27.63
N GLN A 55 25.06 39.44 27.59
CA GLN A 55 24.43 40.33 26.61
C GLN A 55 24.91 41.77 26.77
N THR A 56 25.08 42.22 28.02
CA THR A 56 25.54 43.58 28.34
C THR A 56 27.02 43.78 27.99
N GLU A 57 27.86 42.76 28.20
CA GLU A 57 29.26 42.80 27.79
C GLU A 57 29.40 42.82 26.26
N LEU A 58 28.65 41.95 25.58
CA LEU A 58 28.64 41.87 24.13
C LEU A 58 28.11 43.16 23.48
N SER A 59 27.11 43.79 24.09
CA SER A 59 26.58 45.07 23.60
C SER A 59 27.63 46.18 23.67
N LYS A 60 28.42 46.25 24.76
CA LYS A 60 29.53 47.20 24.90
C LYS A 60 30.62 46.94 23.87
N HIS A 61 30.99 45.67 23.68
CA HIS A 61 32.05 45.28 22.75
C HIS A 61 31.70 45.59 21.29
N LEU A 62 30.42 45.45 20.92
CA LEU A 62 29.93 45.68 19.56
C LEU A 62 29.40 47.10 19.31
N GLY A 63 29.38 47.96 20.33
CA GLY A 63 28.78 49.30 20.24
C GLY A 63 27.28 49.28 19.95
N MET A 64 26.57 48.26 20.45
CA MET A 64 25.15 48.04 20.21
C MET A 64 24.33 48.29 21.48
N GLU A 65 23.03 48.59 21.32
CA GLU A 65 22.12 48.62 22.46
C GLU A 65 21.88 47.17 22.97
N PRO A 66 21.88 46.92 24.30
CA PRO A 66 21.60 45.57 24.84
C PRO A 66 20.30 44.94 24.29
N LYS A 67 19.29 45.77 24.01
CA LYS A 67 18.02 45.36 23.41
C LYS A 67 18.19 44.79 22.00
N GLN A 68 19.08 45.37 21.18
CA GLN A 68 19.38 44.88 19.83
C GLN A 68 20.06 43.51 19.89
N VAL A 69 21.02 43.33 20.80
CA VAL A 69 21.67 42.03 21.03
C VAL A 69 20.62 40.98 21.42
N LYS A 70 19.75 41.28 22.40
CA LYS A 70 18.65 40.38 22.81
C LYS A 70 17.77 39.97 21.63
N PHE A 71 17.31 40.93 20.82
CA PHE A 71 16.45 40.64 19.67
C PHE A 71 17.17 39.87 18.58
N TRP A 72 18.45 40.17 18.35
CA TRP A 72 19.25 39.42 17.38
C TRP A 72 19.32 37.94 17.75
N PHE A 73 19.61 37.59 19.01
CA PHE A 73 19.63 36.19 19.48
C PHE A 73 18.26 35.55 19.39
N GLN A 74 17.19 36.27 19.73
CA GLN A 74 15.82 35.77 19.59
C GLN A 74 15.49 35.44 18.12
N ASN A 75 15.75 36.38 17.20
CA ASN A 75 15.51 36.21 15.78
C ASN A 75 16.37 35.10 15.19
N ARG A 76 17.64 34.99 15.61
CA ARG A 76 18.54 33.95 15.12
C ARG A 76 18.05 32.56 15.50
N ARG A 77 17.56 32.36 16.74
CA ARG A 77 16.94 31.07 17.15
C ARG A 77 15.71 30.75 16.32
N THR A 78 14.85 31.74 16.06
CA THR A 78 13.67 31.55 15.21
C THR A 78 14.06 31.19 13.79
N GLN A 79 15.07 31.86 13.22
CA GLN A 79 15.57 31.57 11.88
C GLN A 79 16.12 30.14 11.78
N VAL A 80 16.95 29.71 12.74
CA VAL A 80 17.47 28.34 12.78
C VAL A 80 16.34 27.32 12.92
N ARG A 81 15.40 27.54 13.84
CA ARG A 81 14.23 26.68 14.01
C ARG A 81 13.42 26.57 12.70
N ASN A 82 13.16 27.69 12.04
CA ASN A 82 12.40 27.70 10.80
C ASN A 82 13.16 26.99 9.69
N ALA A 83 14.48 27.19 9.57
CA ALA A 83 15.30 26.47 8.60
C ALA A 83 15.22 24.95 8.80
N THR A 84 15.28 24.49 10.05
CA THR A 84 15.07 23.07 10.40
C THR A 84 13.66 22.61 10.01
N ILE A 85 12.61 23.34 10.39
CA ILE A 85 11.22 22.99 10.05
C ILE A 85 11.01 22.90 8.53
N TYR A 86 11.54 23.85 7.76
CA TYR A 86 11.42 23.80 6.30
C TYR A 86 12.14 22.60 5.70
N HIS A 87 13.35 22.29 6.19
CA HIS A 87 14.09 21.13 5.73
C HIS A 87 13.36 19.82 6.07
N GLU A 88 12.87 19.68 7.31
CA GLU A 88 12.08 18.51 7.73
C GLU A 88 10.79 18.38 6.92
N ASN A 89 10.10 19.49 6.65
CA ASN A 89 8.89 19.49 5.85
C ASN A 89 9.16 19.09 4.39
N ASP A 90 10.25 19.56 3.79
CA ASP A 90 10.68 19.16 2.45
C ASP A 90 10.96 17.65 2.36
N VAL A 91 11.70 17.10 3.33
CA VAL A 91 11.96 15.65 3.43
C VAL A 91 10.65 14.87 3.57
N LEU A 92 9.73 15.32 4.43
CA LEU A 92 8.43 14.69 4.59
C LEU A 92 7.58 14.76 3.33
N HIS A 93 7.63 15.86 2.58
CA HIS A 93 6.92 16.01 1.32
C HIS A 93 7.45 15.03 0.26
N GLN A 94 8.76 14.92 0.12
CA GLN A 94 9.40 13.97 -0.81
C GLN A 94 9.03 12.52 -0.46
N GLU A 95 9.06 12.17 0.83
CA GLU A 95 8.66 10.83 1.27
C GLU A 95 7.16 10.58 1.06
N ASN A 96 6.31 11.58 1.29
CA ASN A 96 4.87 11.45 1.02
C ASN A 96 4.59 11.22 -0.47
N GLU A 97 5.30 11.92 -1.36
CA GLU A 97 5.19 11.74 -2.80
C GLU A 97 5.66 10.34 -3.22
N ARG A 98 6.78 9.86 -2.66
CA ARG A 98 7.29 8.49 -2.87
C ARG A 98 6.29 7.43 -2.41
N LEU A 99 5.67 7.61 -1.25
CA LEU A 99 4.66 6.69 -0.74
C LEU A 99 3.41 6.69 -1.61
N ARG A 100 2.96 7.86 -2.08
CA ARG A 100 1.82 7.97 -3.00
C ARG A 100 2.09 7.27 -4.33
N SER A 101 3.26 7.48 -4.94
CA SER A 101 3.60 6.84 -6.21
C SER A 101 3.69 5.31 -6.06
N THR A 102 4.31 4.84 -4.98
CA THR A 102 4.37 3.41 -4.65
C THR A 102 2.97 2.83 -4.43
N ASN A 103 2.11 3.52 -3.69
CA ASN A 103 0.74 3.08 -3.42
C ASN A 103 -0.09 3.00 -4.70
N ILE A 104 0.03 3.98 -5.60
CA ILE A 104 -0.62 3.98 -6.92
C ILE A 104 -0.16 2.76 -7.74
N ALA A 105 1.14 2.50 -7.79
CA ALA A 105 1.70 1.37 -8.53
C ALA A 105 1.24 0.02 -7.96
N LEU A 106 1.23 -0.12 -6.63
CA LEU A 106 0.76 -1.34 -5.95
C LEU A 106 -0.74 -1.56 -6.19
N ASN A 107 -1.57 -0.52 -6.04
CA ASN A 107 -3.00 -0.63 -6.29
C ASN A 107 -3.29 -1.01 -7.74
N LYS A 108 -2.56 -0.44 -8.70
CA LYS A 108 -2.67 -0.83 -10.10
C LYS A 108 -2.31 -2.30 -10.31
N THR A 109 -1.17 -2.73 -9.78
CA THR A 109 -0.68 -4.12 -9.90
C THR A 109 -1.68 -5.10 -9.31
N TRP A 110 -2.21 -4.77 -8.13
CA TRP A 110 -3.21 -5.60 -7.46
C TRP A 110 -4.51 -5.68 -8.27
N SER A 111 -4.99 -4.55 -8.81
CA SER A 111 -6.16 -4.53 -9.69
C SER A 111 -5.95 -5.38 -10.95
N ASP A 112 -4.79 -5.24 -11.60
CA ASP A 112 -4.43 -6.02 -12.79
C ASP A 112 -4.36 -7.52 -12.47
N GLN A 113 -3.83 -7.88 -11.30
CA GLN A 113 -3.76 -9.26 -10.82
C GLN A 113 -5.15 -9.84 -10.53
N CYS A 114 -6.04 -9.10 -9.88
CA CYS A 114 -7.42 -9.54 -9.66
C CYS A 114 -8.16 -9.78 -10.98
N LEU A 115 -7.98 -8.88 -11.96
CA LEU A 115 -8.54 -9.06 -13.30
C LEU A 115 -7.96 -10.29 -14.01
N GLN A 116 -6.67 -10.53 -13.87
CA GLN A 116 -6.02 -11.72 -14.44
C GLN A 116 -6.55 -13.01 -13.81
N GLN A 117 -6.69 -13.05 -12.49
CA GLN A 117 -7.25 -14.20 -11.77
C GLN A 117 -8.69 -14.48 -12.23
N SER A 118 -9.51 -13.45 -12.34
CA SER A 118 -10.89 -13.59 -12.85
C SER A 118 -10.91 -14.19 -14.26
N ARG A 119 -10.03 -13.73 -15.16
CA ARG A 119 -9.90 -14.30 -16.51
C ARG A 119 -9.48 -15.76 -16.50
N GLU A 120 -8.54 -16.14 -15.65
CA GLU A 120 -8.06 -17.52 -15.57
C GLU A 120 -9.14 -18.46 -15.00
N ILE A 121 -9.94 -18.01 -14.03
CA ILE A 121 -11.09 -18.77 -13.52
C ILE A 121 -12.08 -19.09 -14.66
N VAL A 122 -12.43 -18.08 -15.47
CA VAL A 122 -13.33 -18.30 -16.61
C VAL A 122 -12.74 -19.31 -17.60
N ARG A 123 -11.44 -19.18 -17.91
CA ARG A 123 -10.75 -20.11 -18.81
C ARG A 123 -10.76 -21.54 -18.28
N LEU A 124 -10.45 -21.74 -17.00
CA LEU A 124 -10.45 -23.05 -16.35
C LEU A 124 -11.86 -23.66 -16.29
N ASN A 125 -12.89 -22.85 -16.08
CA ASN A 125 -14.28 -23.33 -16.10
C ASN A 125 -14.68 -23.87 -17.48
N VAL A 126 -14.34 -23.14 -18.55
CA VAL A 126 -14.59 -23.59 -19.93
C VAL A 126 -13.87 -24.90 -20.24
N GLU A 127 -12.63 -25.02 -19.79
CA GLU A 127 -11.85 -26.25 -19.98
C GLU A 127 -12.42 -27.43 -19.18
N ASN A 128 -12.82 -27.20 -17.92
CA ASN A 128 -13.49 -28.20 -17.10
C ASN A 128 -14.80 -28.69 -17.74
N ASP A 129 -15.62 -27.77 -18.29
CA ASP A 129 -16.84 -28.14 -19.00
C ASP A 129 -16.57 -28.91 -20.30
N ARG A 130 -15.45 -28.63 -20.97
CA ARG A 130 -15.00 -29.43 -22.12
C ARG A 130 -14.63 -30.86 -21.69
N ILE A 131 -13.81 -30.99 -20.65
CA ILE A 131 -13.38 -32.28 -20.11
C ILE A 131 -14.58 -33.10 -19.63
N ARG A 132 -15.52 -32.48 -18.91
CA ARG A 132 -16.76 -33.13 -18.45
C ARG A 132 -17.58 -33.70 -19.61
N ARG A 133 -17.74 -32.94 -20.70
CA ARG A 133 -18.45 -33.41 -21.90
C ARG A 133 -17.73 -34.58 -22.58
N GLU A 134 -16.42 -34.52 -22.68
CA GLU A 134 -15.65 -35.61 -23.30
C GLU A 134 -15.68 -36.87 -22.44
N ASN A 135 -15.54 -36.74 -21.13
CA ASN A 135 -15.69 -37.85 -20.19
C ASN A 135 -17.08 -38.51 -20.31
N ALA A 136 -18.15 -37.71 -20.43
CA ALA A 136 -19.50 -38.24 -20.63
C ALA A 136 -19.60 -39.06 -21.93
N ARG A 137 -19.03 -38.56 -23.04
CA ARG A 137 -19.00 -39.30 -24.31
C ARG A 137 -18.23 -40.63 -24.20
N ILE A 138 -17.08 -40.62 -23.54
CA ILE A 138 -16.27 -41.83 -23.33
C ILE A 138 -17.05 -42.85 -22.51
N VAL A 139 -17.72 -42.40 -21.45
CA VAL A 139 -18.58 -43.26 -20.62
C VAL A 139 -19.71 -43.85 -21.44
N ASP A 140 -20.41 -43.06 -22.25
CA ASP A 140 -21.49 -43.54 -23.12
C ASP A 140 -20.99 -44.60 -24.11
N ILE A 141 -19.84 -44.37 -24.74
CA ILE A 141 -19.21 -45.34 -25.66
C ILE A 141 -18.88 -46.64 -24.91
N ALA A 142 -18.28 -46.55 -23.72
CA ALA A 142 -17.92 -47.71 -22.91
C ALA A 142 -19.16 -48.51 -22.48
N VAL A 143 -20.26 -47.83 -22.12
CA VAL A 143 -21.54 -48.47 -21.79
C VAL A 143 -22.11 -49.20 -23.01
N ASN A 144 -22.13 -48.55 -24.17
CA ASN A 144 -22.63 -49.16 -25.41
C ASN A 144 -21.80 -50.40 -25.82
N MET A 145 -20.47 -50.31 -25.75
CA MET A 145 -19.59 -51.45 -26.01
C MET A 145 -19.85 -52.60 -25.03
N ASN A 146 -20.04 -52.31 -23.74
CA ASN A 146 -20.35 -53.34 -22.75
C ASN A 146 -21.70 -54.01 -23.01
N GLN A 147 -22.71 -53.26 -23.46
CA GLN A 147 -24.00 -53.84 -23.86
C GLN A 147 -23.85 -54.75 -25.08
N GLU A 148 -23.06 -54.35 -26.08
CA GLU A 148 -22.80 -55.16 -27.26
C GLU A 148 -22.01 -56.43 -26.92
N LEU A 149 -21.01 -56.34 -26.03
CA LEU A 149 -20.31 -57.51 -25.51
C LEU A 149 -21.26 -58.48 -24.79
N LYS A 150 -22.19 -57.98 -23.98
CA LYS A 150 -23.24 -58.81 -23.35
C LYS A 150 -24.12 -59.49 -24.40
N ARG A 151 -24.55 -58.74 -25.43
CA ARG A 151 -25.37 -59.26 -26.54
C ARG A 151 -24.66 -60.40 -27.28
N LEU A 152 -23.40 -60.18 -27.67
CA LEU A 152 -22.58 -61.17 -28.37
C LEU A 152 -22.33 -62.42 -27.51
N ARG A 153 -22.07 -62.25 -26.21
CA ARG A 153 -21.95 -63.38 -25.26
C ARG A 153 -23.23 -64.22 -25.21
N SER A 154 -24.40 -63.58 -25.13
CA SER A 154 -25.69 -64.28 -25.15
C SER A 154 -25.93 -65.03 -26.47
N GLN A 155 -25.57 -64.43 -27.61
CA GLN A 155 -25.68 -65.11 -28.91
C GLN A 155 -24.78 -66.33 -29.02
N LEU A 156 -23.52 -66.22 -28.57
CA LEU A 156 -22.59 -67.33 -28.55
C LEU A 156 -23.10 -68.46 -27.65
N ALA A 157 -23.60 -68.14 -26.46
CA ALA A 157 -24.19 -69.13 -25.55
C ALA A 157 -25.38 -69.87 -26.21
N ASN A 158 -26.25 -69.17 -26.93
CA ASN A 158 -27.37 -69.77 -27.64
C ASN A 158 -26.91 -70.70 -28.78
N LEU A 159 -25.89 -70.32 -29.55
CA LEU A 159 -25.32 -71.13 -30.63
C LEU A 159 -24.64 -72.40 -30.10
N LEU A 160 -23.91 -72.28 -28.98
CA LEU A 160 -23.29 -73.41 -28.31
C LEU A 160 -24.35 -74.39 -27.76
N TRP A 161 -25.45 -73.86 -27.20
CA TRP A 161 -26.58 -74.66 -26.73
C TRP A 161 -27.29 -75.41 -27.86
N SER A 162 -27.52 -74.77 -29.01
CA SER A 162 -28.23 -75.38 -30.15
C SER A 162 -27.40 -76.40 -30.94
N SER A 163 -26.07 -76.31 -30.90
CA SER A 163 -25.17 -77.21 -31.65
C SER A 163 -24.89 -78.55 -30.94
N GLY A 164 -25.61 -78.87 -29.86
CA GLY A 164 -25.48 -80.14 -29.14
C GLY A 164 -24.21 -80.27 -28.27
N ALA A 165 -23.41 -79.21 -28.14
CA ALA A 165 -22.29 -79.14 -27.20
C ALA A 165 -22.80 -78.86 -25.78
N GLY A 166 -23.62 -79.77 -25.25
CA GLY A 166 -24.06 -79.73 -23.86
C GLY A 166 -22.90 -80.01 -22.91
N SER A 167 -22.68 -79.09 -21.96
CA SER A 167 -21.79 -79.22 -20.78
C SER A 167 -20.29 -79.03 -21.00
N ALA A 168 -19.88 -77.80 -21.32
CA ALA A 168 -18.61 -77.27 -20.81
C ALA A 168 -18.92 -75.97 -20.06
N SER A 169 -19.03 -76.06 -18.73
CA SER A 169 -19.22 -74.92 -17.85
C SER A 169 -18.03 -73.97 -17.99
N VAL A 170 -18.21 -72.84 -18.68
CA VAL A 170 -17.21 -71.76 -18.71
C VAL A 170 -17.37 -70.97 -17.41
N PRO A 171 -16.36 -70.92 -16.53
CA PRO A 171 -16.49 -70.24 -15.25
C PRO A 171 -16.73 -68.74 -15.48
N ILE A 172 -17.78 -68.23 -14.85
CA ILE A 172 -18.08 -66.81 -14.77
C ILE A 172 -16.97 -66.18 -13.92
N VAL A 173 -16.01 -65.54 -14.57
CA VAL A 173 -15.16 -64.56 -13.89
C VAL A 173 -15.96 -63.26 -13.80
N ASP A 174 -16.56 -63.03 -12.65
CA ASP A 174 -17.11 -61.72 -12.28
C ASP A 174 -15.96 -60.72 -12.25
N LEU A 175 -15.75 -60.04 -13.37
CA LEU A 175 -14.93 -58.84 -13.45
C LEU A 175 -15.67 -57.75 -12.67
N VAL A 176 -15.35 -57.72 -11.37
CA VAL A 176 -15.38 -56.56 -10.46
C VAL A 176 -16.63 -55.70 -10.60
N SER A 177 -17.56 -55.92 -9.68
CA SER A 177 -18.54 -54.91 -9.26
C SER A 177 -17.82 -53.58 -9.02
N PRO A 178 -18.30 -52.45 -9.57
CA PRO A 178 -17.80 -51.14 -9.20
C PRO A 178 -18.35 -50.79 -7.80
N SER A 179 -17.80 -51.42 -6.77
CA SER A 179 -17.86 -50.93 -5.40
C SER A 179 -16.87 -49.79 -5.32
N SER A 180 -17.35 -48.55 -5.40
CA SER A 180 -16.83 -47.35 -4.71
C SER A 180 -17.45 -46.12 -5.35
N SER A 181 -18.57 -45.66 -4.79
CA SER A 181 -18.87 -44.24 -4.81
C SER A 181 -17.74 -43.52 -4.08
N THR A 182 -16.70 -43.08 -4.80
CA THR A 182 -15.85 -42.01 -4.28
C THR A 182 -16.67 -40.73 -4.38
N SER A 183 -17.38 -40.44 -3.30
CA SER A 183 -17.91 -39.11 -3.02
C SER A 183 -16.75 -38.13 -3.14
N TYR A 184 -16.77 -37.26 -4.14
CA TYR A 184 -15.90 -36.11 -4.17
C TYR A 184 -16.40 -35.16 -3.08
N GLU A 185 -15.75 -35.25 -1.92
CA GLU A 185 -15.90 -34.32 -0.82
C GLU A 185 -15.36 -32.97 -1.30
N SER A 186 -16.27 -32.05 -1.68
CA SER A 186 -15.95 -30.64 -1.89
C SER A 186 -15.39 -30.09 -0.59
N SER A 187 -14.07 -29.99 -0.53
CA SER A 187 -13.34 -29.23 0.49
C SER A 187 -13.52 -27.75 0.17
N GLU A 188 -14.66 -27.22 0.60
CA GLU A 188 -14.88 -25.78 0.75
C GLU A 188 -14.13 -25.33 2.00
N GLN A 189 -12.82 -25.10 1.86
CA GLN A 189 -12.01 -24.41 2.86
C GLN A 189 -10.74 -23.87 2.19
N ALA A 190 -10.73 -22.57 1.82
CA ALA A 190 -9.59 -21.67 1.99
C ALA A 190 -9.90 -20.23 1.52
N LYS A 191 -9.96 -19.34 2.52
CA LYS A 191 -9.77 -17.87 2.51
C LYS A 191 -10.93 -16.97 2.06
#